data_AF-A0AB36S948-F1
#
_entry.id   AF-A0AB36S948-F1
#
_cell.length_a   1.000
_cell.length_b   1.000
_cell.length_c   1.000
_cell.angle_alpha   90.00
_cell.angle_beta   90.00
_cell.angle_gamma   90.00
#
_symmetry.space_group_name_H-M   'P 1'
#
loop_
_entity.id
_entity.type
_entity.pdbx_description
1 polymer ?
#
loop_
_entity_poly.entity_id
_entity_poly.type
_entity_poly.pdbx_seq_one_letter_code
_entity_poly.pdbx_strand_id
1 'polypeptide(L)'
;MEITLNICINDGSEILVDGFDKISFSNNVLEKTCTNTGYSWQKSYPEILNAVVENKFLIFDRHDEKDSLEYRDHSFAFRNEINEKNQPLILTTQSITTIIDMYN
;
A
#
# COMPACT_ATOMS: atom_id res chain seq x y z
N MET A 1 10.53 12.57 -3.17
CA MET A 1 9.28 11.80 -3.15
C MET A 1 8.47 12.31 -1.97
N GLU A 2 7.24 12.78 -2.20
CA GLU A 2 6.33 13.19 -1.12
C GLU A 2 5.63 11.95 -0.59
N ILE A 3 5.77 11.68 0.70
CA ILE A 3 4.98 10.66 1.39
C ILE A 3 3.62 11.27 1.71
N THR A 4 2.54 10.57 1.32
CA THR A 4 1.16 11.02 1.52
C THR A 4 0.45 10.26 2.62
N LEU A 5 0.79 8.99 2.82
CA LEU A 5 0.21 8.16 3.87
C LEU A 5 1.30 7.33 4.56
N ASN A 6 1.13 7.08 5.85
CA ASN A 6 1.91 6.10 6.61
C ASN A 6 1.00 4.96 7.10
N ILE A 7 1.27 3.74 6.67
CA ILE A 7 0.50 2.55 7.06
C ILE A 7 1.27 1.82 8.17
N CYS A 8 0.76 1.89 9.40
CA CYS A 8 1.37 1.26 10.55
C CYS A 8 0.85 -0.18 10.71
N ILE A 9 1.76 -1.13 10.89
CA ILE A 9 1.46 -2.55 10.99
C ILE A 9 1.57 -3.03 12.44
N ASN A 10 0.81 -4.07 12.79
CA ASN A 10 0.73 -4.60 14.15
C ASN A 10 2.04 -5.16 14.74
N ASP A 11 3.06 -5.39 13.90
CA ASP A 11 4.39 -5.81 14.32
C ASP A 11 5.33 -4.63 14.61
N GLY A 12 4.84 -3.39 14.51
CA GLY A 12 5.61 -2.17 14.73
C GLY A 12 6.34 -1.65 13.49
N SER A 13 6.23 -2.32 12.34
CA SER A 13 6.74 -1.79 11.07
C SER A 13 5.78 -0.78 10.43
N GLU A 14 6.30 -0.02 9.47
CA GLU A 14 5.54 0.97 8.72
C GLU A 14 5.79 0.87 7.21
N ILE A 15 4.77 1.21 6.43
CA ILE A 15 4.86 1.33 4.97
C ILE A 15 4.54 2.76 4.58
N LEU A 16 5.51 3.40 3.94
CA LEU A 16 5.39 4.76 3.44
C LEU A 16 4.84 4.74 2.02
N VAL A 17 3.72 5.42 1.84
CA VAL A 17 3.01 5.54 0.56
C VAL A 17 3.37 6.87 -0.05
N ASP A 18 3.95 6.85 -1.24
CA ASP A 18 4.13 8.07 -2.01
C ASP A 18 2.85 8.47 -2.76
N GLY A 19 2.78 9.72 -3.20
CA GLY A 19 1.58 10.23 -3.87
C GLY A 19 1.24 9.58 -5.22
N PHE A 20 2.21 8.92 -5.88
CA PHE A 20 2.07 8.22 -7.15
C PHE A 20 1.82 6.71 -7.00
N ASP A 21 2.18 6.13 -5.86
CA ASP A 21 1.93 4.74 -5.49
C ASP A 21 0.43 4.44 -5.56
N LYS A 22 0.10 3.21 -5.94
CA LYS A 22 -1.29 2.76 -6.04
C LYS A 22 -1.66 1.87 -4.87
N ILE A 23 -2.81 2.16 -4.30
CA ILE A 23 -3.44 1.40 -3.24
C ILE A 23 -4.78 0.87 -3.74
N SER A 24 -4.99 -0.43 -3.56
CA SER A 24 -6.27 -1.11 -3.79
C SER A 24 -6.70 -1.88 -2.55
N PHE A 25 -8.01 -2.04 -2.38
CA PHE A 25 -8.59 -2.88 -1.33
C PHE A 25 -9.39 -4.00 -1.97
N SER A 26 -9.35 -5.23 -1.44
CA SER A 26 -10.17 -6.31 -1.98
C SER A 26 -10.49 -7.41 -0.97
N ASN A 27 -11.60 -8.11 -1.21
CA ASN A 27 -11.93 -9.38 -0.55
C ASN A 27 -11.32 -10.61 -1.26
N ASN A 28 -10.80 -10.46 -2.48
CA ASN A 28 -10.15 -11.49 -3.27
C ASN A 28 -8.92 -10.89 -3.99
N VAL A 29 -7.73 -11.41 -3.71
CA VAL A 29 -6.44 -10.90 -4.24
C VAL A 29 -6.43 -10.78 -5.78
N LEU A 30 -7.20 -11.63 -6.49
CA LEU A 30 -7.28 -11.62 -7.95
C LEU A 30 -8.22 -10.53 -8.51
N GLU A 31 -9.09 -9.97 -7.68
CA GLU A 31 -10.11 -8.99 -8.07
C GLU A 31 -9.86 -7.67 -7.33
N LYS A 32 -8.95 -6.84 -7.84
CA LYS A 32 -8.67 -5.53 -7.24
C LYS A 32 -9.92 -4.65 -7.26
N THR A 33 -10.47 -4.33 -6.10
CA THR A 33 -11.51 -3.30 -5.96
C THR A 33 -10.87 -1.97 -5.53
N CYS A 34 -11.51 -0.84 -5.87
CA CYS A 34 -11.12 0.52 -5.46
C CYS A 34 -9.61 0.83 -5.61
N THR A 35 -9.10 0.90 -6.83
CA THR A 35 -7.68 1.24 -7.08
C THR A 35 -7.53 2.75 -7.26
N ASN A 36 -6.77 3.43 -6.40
CA ASN A 36 -6.42 4.84 -6.58
C ASN A 36 -4.96 5.12 -6.17
N THR A 37 -4.46 6.30 -6.53
CA THR A 37 -3.13 6.76 -6.14
C THR A 37 -3.10 7.33 -4.71
N GLY A 38 -1.91 7.39 -4.09
CA GLY A 38 -1.70 7.99 -2.78
C GLY A 38 -2.29 9.40 -2.64
N TYR A 39 -2.06 10.28 -3.62
CA TYR A 39 -2.63 11.65 -3.61
C TYR A 39 -4.17 11.68 -3.64
N SER A 40 -4.80 10.75 -4.35
CA SER A 40 -6.26 10.70 -4.46
C SER A 40 -6.88 10.20 -3.15
N TRP A 41 -6.22 9.20 -2.57
CA TRP A 41 -6.61 8.60 -1.31
C TRP A 41 -6.41 9.54 -0.12
N GLN A 42 -5.33 10.33 -0.09
CA GLN A 42 -5.13 11.37 0.91
C GLN A 42 -6.34 12.33 1.01
N LYS A 43 -6.87 12.79 -0.12
CA LYS A 43 -8.06 13.64 -0.17
C LYS A 43 -9.34 12.93 0.25
N SER A 44 -9.34 11.60 0.18
CA SER A 44 -10.48 10.72 0.44
C SER A 44 -10.19 9.83 1.66
N TYR A 45 -9.42 10.34 2.63
CA TYR A 45 -8.92 9.55 3.76
C TYR A 45 -10.02 8.82 4.55
N PRO A 46 -11.22 9.38 4.80
CA PRO A 46 -12.31 8.62 5.42
C PRO A 46 -12.74 7.39 4.62
N GLU A 47 -12.70 7.43 3.28
CA GLU A 47 -13.02 6.29 2.43
C GLU A 47 -11.97 5.18 2.54
N ILE A 48 -10.69 5.53 2.72
CA ILE A 48 -9.64 4.55 3.01
C ILE A 48 -9.97 3.79 4.30
N LEU A 49 -10.29 4.51 5.37
CA LEU A 49 -10.56 3.89 6.67
C LEU A 49 -11.76 2.93 6.59
N ASN A 50 -12.80 3.30 5.84
CA ASN A 50 -13.93 2.41 5.58
C ASN A 50 -13.50 1.19 4.73
N ALA A 51 -12.69 1.40 3.70
CA ALA A 51 -12.20 0.32 2.84
C ALA A 51 -11.34 -0.71 3.59
N VAL A 52 -10.55 -0.28 4.60
CA VAL A 52 -9.81 -1.17 5.51
C VAL A 52 -10.75 -2.11 6.27
N VAL A 53 -11.91 -1.61 6.69
CA VAL A 53 -12.92 -2.39 7.45
C VAL A 53 -13.71 -3.34 6.53
N GLU A 54 -14.05 -2.90 5.32
CA GLU A 54 -14.92 -3.64 4.39
C GLU A 54 -14.20 -4.74 3.58
N ASN A 55 -12.88 -4.67 3.49
CA ASN A 55 -12.07 -5.55 2.66
C ASN A 55 -11.08 -6.36 3.49
N LYS A 56 -10.69 -7.52 2.96
CA LYS A 56 -9.72 -8.43 3.61
C LYS A 56 -8.27 -8.09 3.32
N PHE A 57 -8.01 -7.52 2.15
CA PHE A 57 -6.67 -7.29 1.63
C PHE A 57 -6.48 -5.82 1.26
N LEU A 58 -5.29 -5.32 1.60
CA LEU A 58 -4.68 -4.12 1.04
C LEU A 58 -3.64 -4.58 0.02
N ILE A 59 -3.67 -4.01 -1.17
CA ILE A 59 -2.74 -4.31 -2.26
C ILE A 59 -2.04 -3.01 -2.62
N PHE A 60 -0.71 -3.05 -2.64
CA PHE A 60 0.13 -1.89 -2.84
C PHE A 60 1.04 -2.11 -4.05
N ASP A 61 0.93 -1.24 -5.04
CA ASP A 61 1.76 -1.24 -6.24
C ASP A 61 2.62 0.05 -6.27
N ARG A 62 3.95 -0.09 -6.29
CA ARG A 62 4.87 1.06 -6.40
C ARG A 62 4.76 1.74 -7.76
N HIS A 63 4.84 3.07 -7.78
CA HIS A 63 4.91 3.81 -9.05
C HIS A 63 6.24 3.61 -9.78
N ASP A 64 7.37 3.79 -9.07
CA ASP A 64 8.70 3.54 -9.62
C ASP A 64 9.13 2.09 -9.32
N GLU A 65 9.48 1.35 -10.37
CA GLU A 65 9.94 -0.05 -10.30
C GLU A 65 11.31 -0.19 -9.62
N LYS A 66 12.04 0.91 -9.44
CA LYS A 66 13.36 0.95 -8.80
C LYS A 66 13.30 1.21 -7.30
N ASP A 67 12.16 1.63 -6.78
CA ASP A 67 12.02 1.89 -5.37
C ASP A 67 11.90 0.59 -4.59
N SER A 68 12.85 0.37 -3.68
CA SER A 68 12.84 -0.78 -2.78
C SER A 68 11.69 -0.65 -1.80
N LEU A 69 10.78 -1.62 -1.81
CA LEU A 69 9.83 -1.84 -0.73
C LEU A 69 10.24 -3.10 0.04
N GLU A 70 10.61 -2.94 1.30
CA GLU A 70 10.97 -4.03 2.20
C GLU A 70 9.97 -4.12 3.35
N TYR A 71 9.56 -5.34 3.69
CA TYR A 71 8.71 -5.62 4.83
C TYR A 71 9.11 -6.98 5.44
N ARG A 72 9.39 -7.03 6.75
CA ARG A 72 9.86 -8.23 7.46
C ARG A 72 11.03 -8.96 6.76
N ASP A 73 12.06 -8.22 6.38
CA ASP A 73 13.24 -8.74 5.66
C ASP A 73 12.93 -9.37 4.28
N HIS A 74 11.74 -9.11 3.72
CA HIS A 74 11.37 -9.49 2.36
C HIS A 74 11.25 -8.24 1.49
N SER A 75 11.94 -8.24 0.36
CA SER A 75 11.79 -7.21 -0.67
C SER A 75 10.61 -7.56 -1.57
N PHE A 76 9.62 -6.67 -1.67
CA PHE A 76 8.39 -6.88 -2.45
C PHE A 76 8.38 -6.12 -3.77
N ALA A 77 8.97 -4.91 -3.80
CA ALA A 77 9.12 -4.12 -5.01
C ALA A 77 10.61 -3.95 -5.33
N PHE A 78 11.09 -4.66 -6.35
CA PHE A 78 12.40 -4.44 -6.96
C PHE A 78 12.38 -5.02 -8.38
N ARG A 79 12.85 -4.26 -9.38
CA ARG A 79 13.19 -4.83 -10.69
C ARG A 79 14.65 -5.24 -10.73
N ASN A 80 14.88 -6.55 -10.70
CA ASN A 80 16.14 -7.19 -11.08
C ASN A 80 16.25 -7.24 -12.62
N GLU A 81 17.44 -7.01 -13.20
CA GLU A 81 17.73 -7.12 -14.65
C GLU A 81 17.31 -8.48 -15.28
N ILE A 82 17.01 -9.50 -14.47
CA ILE A 82 16.79 -10.90 -14.86
C ILE A 82 15.29 -11.29 -15.07
N ASN A 83 14.33 -10.35 -15.00
CA ASN A 83 12.86 -10.52 -15.25
C ASN A 83 11.94 -10.80 -14.05
N GLU A 84 12.20 -10.24 -12.86
CA GLU A 84 11.15 -10.21 -11.82
C GLU A 84 10.39 -8.88 -11.92
N LYS A 85 9.12 -8.96 -12.34
CA LYS A 85 8.19 -7.83 -12.36
C LYS A 85 7.88 -7.38 -10.93
N ASN A 86 7.62 -6.09 -10.77
CA ASN A 86 7.09 -5.45 -9.57
C ASN A 86 5.89 -6.26 -9.03
N GLN A 87 6.12 -7.08 -7.98
CA GLN A 87 5.05 -7.84 -7.36
C GLN A 87 4.36 -6.93 -6.36
N PRO A 88 3.02 -6.79 -6.42
CA PRO A 88 2.33 -5.99 -5.42
C PRO A 88 2.57 -6.58 -4.03
N LEU A 89 2.82 -5.70 -3.06
CA LEU A 89 2.74 -6.10 -1.66
C LEU A 89 1.26 -6.29 -1.31
N ILE A 90 0.91 -7.48 -0.82
CA ILE A 90 -0.44 -7.82 -0.40
C ILE A 90 -0.41 -8.04 1.11
N LEU A 91 -1.19 -7.24 1.84
CA LEU A 91 -1.35 -7.33 3.29
C LEU A 91 -2.79 -7.66 3.63
N THR A 92 -3.00 -8.39 4.72
CA THR A 92 -4.32 -8.49 5.30
C THR A 92 -4.66 -7.19 6.03
N THR A 93 -5.86 -6.67 5.84
CA THR A 93 -6.30 -5.43 6.51
C THR A 93 -6.29 -5.57 8.03
N GLN A 94 -6.47 -6.78 8.56
CA GLN A 94 -6.33 -7.10 9.98
C GLN A 94 -4.92 -6.90 10.55
N SER A 95 -3.88 -6.85 9.70
CA SER A 95 -2.52 -6.54 10.13
C SER A 95 -2.27 -5.03 10.28
N ILE A 96 -3.13 -4.20 9.69
CA ILE A 96 -3.02 -2.74 9.72
C ILE A 96 -3.55 -2.26 11.07
N THR A 97 -2.72 -1.52 11.80
CA THR A 97 -3.11 -0.88 13.06
C THR A 97 -3.77 0.47 12.79
N THR A 98 -3.15 1.28 11.94
CA THR A 98 -3.67 2.58 11.53
C THR A 98 -3.06 3.00 10.20
N ILE A 99 -3.73 3.90 9.48
CA ILE A 99 -3.21 4.60 8.32
C ILE A 99 -3.22 6.07 8.69
N ILE A 100 -2.12 6.80 8.54
CA ILE A 100 -1.99 8.20 8.95
C ILE A 100 -1.88 9.07 7.69
N ASP A 101 -2.68 10.12 7.60
CA ASP A 101 -2.49 11.20 6.63
C ASP A 101 -1.32 12.08 7.09
N MET A 102 -0.30 12.22 6.26
CA MET A 102 0.94 12.89 6.64
C MET A 102 0.85 14.43 6.60
N TYR A 103 -0.27 15.01 6.15
CA TYR A 103 -0.45 16.46 6.03
C TYR A 103 -1.55 17.04 6.94
N ASN A 104 -2.19 16.20 7.77
CA ASN A 104 -3.22 16.62 8.73
C ASN A 104 -2.71 16.57 10.18
#